data_AF-A0A497EYJ7-F1
#
_entry.id   AF-A0A497EYJ7-F1
#
_cell.length_a   1.000
_cell.length_b   1.000
_cell.length_c   1.000
_cell.angle_alpha   90.00
_cell.angle_beta   90.00
_cell.angle_gamma   90.00
#
_symmetry.space_group_name_H-M   'P 1'
#
loop_
_entity.id
_entity.type
_entity.pdbx_description
1 polymer ?
#
loop_
_entity_poly.entity_id
_entity_poly.type
_entity_poly.pdbx_seq_one_letter_code
_entity_poly.pdbx_strand_id
1 'polypeptide(L)'
;MDKIAIGNYSKAPNYRHYIAHFSVRNKIMDIKKAIIEALRLISSKEEEAVISVAGKKGEFVGRRFFVVSIAYGKNFRRMNWKVIKKIYDIINKGELKVFDVKIYVKHKFLKSSGRRGFTWSDKYFVRLIFM
;
A
#
# COMPACT_ATOMS: atom_id res chain seq x y z
N MET A 1 6.00 -22.05 -18.39
CA MET A 1 5.40 -21.32 -17.25
C MET A 1 5.64 -19.84 -17.46
N ASP A 2 4.59 -19.04 -17.65
CA ASP A 2 4.74 -17.58 -17.77
C ASP A 2 5.43 -17.02 -16.52
N LYS A 3 6.53 -16.28 -16.72
CA LYS A 3 7.16 -15.50 -15.64
C LYS A 3 6.12 -14.52 -15.12
N ILE A 4 5.56 -14.79 -13.94
CA ILE A 4 4.62 -13.87 -13.32
C ILE A 4 5.39 -12.58 -12.98
N ALA A 5 5.09 -11.50 -13.70
CA ALA A 5 5.65 -10.18 -13.43
C ALA A 5 5.16 -9.69 -12.05
N ILE A 6 6.08 -9.53 -11.11
CA ILE A 6 5.80 -8.93 -9.80
C ILE A 6 6.15 -7.45 -9.89
N GLY A 7 5.28 -6.60 -9.37
CA GLY A 7 5.54 -5.17 -9.25
C GLY A 7 5.07 -4.32 -10.44
N ASN A 8 4.64 -4.89 -11.56
CA ASN A 8 4.05 -4.11 -12.65
C ASN A 8 2.63 -4.60 -12.99
N TYR A 9 1.66 -3.70 -12.86
CA TYR A 9 0.27 -3.93 -13.23
C TYR A 9 0.01 -3.40 -14.64
N SER A 10 -0.23 -4.31 -15.58
CA SER A 10 -0.39 -3.96 -17.00
C SER A 10 -1.62 -3.11 -17.33
N LYS A 11 -2.61 -3.06 -16.44
CA LYS A 11 -3.84 -2.27 -16.59
C LYS A 11 -3.87 -1.06 -15.67
N ALA A 12 -2.71 -0.49 -15.35
CA ALA A 12 -2.65 0.69 -14.51
C ALA A 12 -3.46 1.85 -15.12
N PRO A 13 -4.22 2.61 -14.30
CA PRO A 13 -4.97 3.75 -14.79
C PRO A 13 -4.04 4.79 -15.42
N ASN A 14 -4.50 5.44 -16.48
CA ASN A 14 -3.76 6.52 -17.13
C ASN A 14 -3.81 7.83 -16.33
N TYR A 15 -4.86 8.02 -15.52
CA TYR A 15 -5.06 9.22 -14.70
C TYR A 15 -4.31 9.15 -13.37
N ARG A 16 -3.67 10.25 -12.97
CA ARG A 16 -2.94 10.40 -11.70
C ARG A 16 -3.53 11.55 -10.92
N HIS A 17 -4.03 11.28 -9.72
CA HIS A 17 -4.53 12.32 -8.82
C HIS A 17 -3.40 13.18 -8.23
N TYR A 18 -2.25 12.57 -7.95
CA TYR A 18 -1.09 13.23 -7.33
C TYR A 18 0.21 12.61 -7.86
N ILE A 19 1.27 13.42 -7.90
CA ILE A 19 2.63 13.00 -8.24
C ILE A 19 3.58 13.62 -7.21
N ALA A 20 4.54 12.83 -6.74
CA ALA A 20 5.60 13.29 -5.84
C ALA A 20 6.95 12.79 -6.35
N HIS A 21 7.97 13.64 -6.24
CA HIS A 21 9.34 13.35 -6.65
C HIS A 21 10.26 13.46 -5.44
N PHE A 22 11.14 12.48 -5.27
CA PHE A 22 12.10 12.43 -4.19
C PHE A 22 13.50 12.20 -4.75
N SER A 23 14.47 12.95 -4.24
CA SER A 23 15.89 12.75 -4.53
C SER A 23 16.61 12.41 -3.23
N VAL A 24 17.42 11.36 -3.26
CA VAL A 24 18.07 10.78 -2.08
C VAL A 24 19.52 10.46 -2.41
N ARG A 25 20.41 10.62 -1.41
CA ARG A 25 21.84 10.29 -1.55
C ARG A 25 22.15 8.81 -1.30
N ASN A 26 21.18 8.07 -0.76
CA ASN A 26 21.33 6.66 -0.41
C ASN A 26 21.32 5.77 -1.66
N LYS A 27 21.89 4.57 -1.54
CA LYS A 27 21.86 3.56 -2.61
C LYS A 27 20.42 3.17 -2.90
N ILE A 28 20.06 3.13 -4.19
CA ILE A 28 18.69 2.84 -4.63
C ILE A 28 18.16 1.48 -4.10
N MET A 29 19.05 0.49 -3.92
CA MET A 29 18.68 -0.81 -3.36
C MET A 29 18.17 -0.69 -1.92
N ASP A 30 18.80 0.13 -1.09
CA ASP A 30 18.43 0.30 0.31
C ASP A 30 17.08 1.01 0.41
N ILE A 31 16.85 2.00 -0.45
CA ILE A 31 15.56 2.69 -0.57
C ILE A 31 14.45 1.72 -0.98
N LYS A 32 14.69 0.89 -2.00
CA LYS A 32 13.72 -0.14 -2.43
C LYS A 32 13.38 -1.07 -1.27
N LYS A 33 14.37 -1.59 -0.55
CA LYS A 33 14.15 -2.49 0.60
C LYS A 33 13.36 -1.79 1.72
N ALA A 34 13.74 -0.56 2.07
CA ALA A 34 13.07 0.22 3.11
C ALA A 34 11.60 0.50 2.77
N ILE A 35 11.28 0.82 1.51
CA ILE A 35 9.90 1.02 1.07
C ILE A 35 9.08 -0.26 1.17
N ILE A 36 9.63 -1.40 0.71
CA ILE A 36 8.94 -2.70 0.82
C ILE A 36 8.66 -3.05 2.28
N GLU A 37 9.63 -2.78 3.16
CA GLU A 37 9.50 -3.02 4.58
C GLU A 37 8.45 -2.09 5.23
N ALA A 38 8.45 -0.81 4.88
CA ALA A 38 7.44 0.15 5.34
C ALA A 38 6.02 -0.26 4.91
N LEU A 39 5.85 -0.69 3.66
CA LEU A 39 4.58 -1.20 3.13
C LEU A 39 4.12 -2.48 3.84
N ARG A 40 5.05 -3.36 4.20
CA ARG A 40 4.76 -4.57 4.98
C ARG A 40 4.26 -4.20 6.38
N LEU A 41 5.00 -3.33 7.06
CA LEU A 41 4.70 -2.94 8.45
C LEU A 41 3.37 -2.20 8.56
N ILE A 42 3.07 -1.29 7.62
CA ILE A 42 1.82 -0.53 7.65
C ILE A 42 0.60 -1.42 7.38
N SER A 43 0.71 -2.45 6.54
CA SER A 43 -0.42 -3.33 6.16
C SER A 43 -1.00 -4.16 7.31
N SER A 44 -0.36 -4.17 8.47
CA SER A 44 -0.79 -4.88 9.67
C SER A 44 -1.05 -3.95 10.85
N LYS A 45 -0.79 -2.65 10.71
CA LYS A 45 -0.93 -1.71 11.80
C LYS A 45 -2.38 -1.23 11.89
N GLU A 46 -2.99 -1.49 13.04
CA GLU A 46 -4.23 -0.85 13.44
C GLU A 46 -3.88 0.26 14.43
N GLU A 47 -4.41 1.46 14.20
CA GLU A 47 -4.19 2.62 15.06
C GLU A 47 -5.51 3.31 15.36
N GLU A 48 -5.59 3.97 16.51
CA GLU A 48 -6.75 4.78 16.84
C GLU A 48 -6.80 6.02 15.94
N ALA A 49 -7.99 6.34 15.47
CA ALA A 49 -8.22 7.47 14.58
C ALA A 49 -9.58 8.10 14.89
N VAL A 50 -9.62 9.42 14.83
CA VAL A 50 -10.87 10.17 14.92
C VAL A 50 -11.54 10.15 13.55
N ILE A 51 -12.72 9.53 13.47
CA ILE A 51 -13.46 9.39 12.21
C ILE A 51 -14.44 10.55 12.08
N SER A 52 -14.36 11.24 10.95
CA SER A 52 -15.28 12.32 10.58
C SER A 52 -16.23 11.83 9.50
N VAL A 53 -17.53 12.14 9.62
CA VAL A 53 -18.56 11.74 8.65
C VAL A 53 -19.23 13.01 8.13
N ALA A 54 -19.41 13.10 6.80
CA ALA A 54 -20.11 14.22 6.15
C ALA A 54 -19.58 15.63 6.50
N GLY A 55 -18.26 15.80 6.58
CA GLY A 55 -17.63 17.11 6.79
C GLY A 55 -17.65 17.63 8.24
N LYS A 56 -18.31 16.94 9.18
CA LYS A 56 -18.22 17.24 10.60
C LYS A 56 -16.98 16.57 11.21
N LYS A 57 -15.98 17.39 11.54
CA LYS A 57 -14.72 16.94 12.14
C LYS A 57 -15.01 16.41 13.55
N GLY A 58 -14.70 15.14 13.83
CA GLY A 58 -14.52 14.68 15.21
C GLY A 58 -15.61 13.83 15.89
N GLU A 59 -16.61 13.28 15.19
CA GLU A 59 -17.77 12.71 15.91
C GLU A 59 -17.54 11.36 16.59
N PHE A 60 -16.57 10.53 16.15
CA PHE A 60 -16.41 9.18 16.71
C PHE A 60 -14.96 8.72 16.82
N VAL A 61 -14.61 8.13 17.97
CA VAL A 61 -13.36 7.39 18.14
C VAL A 61 -13.49 6.05 17.40
N GLY A 62 -12.55 5.81 16.50
CA GLY A 62 -12.49 4.61 15.68
C GLY A 62 -11.09 4.06 15.57
N ARG A 63 -10.94 3.09 14.67
CA ARG A 63 -9.66 2.51 14.28
C ARG A 63 -9.46 2.66 12.78
N ARG A 64 -8.22 2.92 12.39
CA ARG A 64 -7.75 2.92 11.02
C ARG A 64 -6.77 1.78 10.86
N PHE A 65 -6.86 1.07 9.74
CA PHE A 65 -5.85 0.09 9.36
C PHE A 65 -5.68 0.06 7.85
N PHE A 66 -4.47 -0.29 7.43
CA PHE A 66 -4.10 -0.33 6.02
C PHE A 66 -4.11 -1.77 5.51
N VAL A 67 -4.57 -1.98 4.28
CA VAL A 67 -4.41 -3.25 3.58
C VAL A 67 -3.63 -2.99 2.31
N VAL A 68 -2.40 -3.48 2.28
CA VAL A 68 -1.49 -3.29 1.16
C VAL A 68 -1.43 -4.57 0.32
N SER A 69 -1.65 -4.43 -0.98
CA SER A 69 -1.49 -5.50 -1.96
C SER A 69 -0.60 -5.01 -3.09
N ILE A 70 0.19 -5.90 -3.67
CA ILE A 70 1.13 -5.56 -4.74
C ILE A 70 0.68 -6.18 -6.05
N ALA A 71 1.10 -5.60 -7.17
CA ALA A 71 0.88 -6.20 -8.47
C ALA A 71 1.57 -7.57 -8.59
N TYR A 72 0.82 -8.57 -9.05
CA TYR A 72 1.27 -9.95 -9.25
C TYR A 72 0.60 -10.49 -10.53
N GLY A 73 1.27 -10.33 -11.66
CA GLY A 73 0.70 -10.58 -12.99
C GLY A 73 -0.44 -9.61 -13.30
N LYS A 74 -1.61 -10.16 -13.67
CA LYS A 74 -2.82 -9.36 -13.97
C LYS A 74 -3.67 -9.05 -12.73
N ASN A 75 -3.18 -9.35 -11.52
CA ASN A 75 -3.93 -9.23 -10.27
C ASN A 75 -3.12 -8.53 -9.17
N PHE A 76 -3.73 -8.36 -8.00
CA PHE A 76 -3.06 -7.90 -6.78
C PHE A 76 -3.04 -8.99 -5.72
N ARG A 77 -1.92 -9.11 -5.00
CA ARG A 77 -1.76 -10.08 -3.91
C ARG A 77 -1.24 -9.40 -2.65
N ARG A 78 -1.74 -9.82 -1.48
CA ARG A 78 -1.21 -9.37 -0.19
C ARG A 78 0.27 -9.74 -0.03
N MET A 79 1.02 -8.89 0.67
CA MET A 79 2.45 -9.06 0.95
C MET A 79 2.68 -10.10 2.04
N ASN A 80 2.53 -11.39 1.69
CA ASN A 80 2.96 -12.48 2.58
C ASN A 80 4.45 -12.77 2.41
N TRP A 81 5.02 -13.59 3.30
CA TRP A 81 6.43 -13.98 3.29
C TRP A 81 6.92 -14.45 1.90
N LYS A 82 6.16 -15.30 1.22
CA LYS A 82 6.54 -15.83 -0.12
C LYS A 82 6.63 -14.71 -1.16
N VAL A 83 5.71 -13.77 -1.13
CA VAL A 83 5.68 -12.61 -2.03
C VAL A 83 6.84 -11.67 -1.71
N ILE A 84 7.07 -11.37 -0.43
CA ILE A 84 8.16 -10.50 0.03
C ILE A 84 9.52 -11.07 -0.37
N LYS A 85 9.75 -12.38 -0.16
CA LYS A 85 10.99 -13.05 -0.56
C LYS A 85 11.28 -12.84 -2.06
N LYS A 86 10.27 -13.08 -2.91
CA LYS A 86 10.40 -12.86 -4.35
C LYS A 86 10.71 -11.40 -4.71
N ILE A 87 10.11 -10.43 -4.01
CA ILE A 87 10.44 -9.01 -4.24
C ILE A 87 11.89 -8.73 -3.89
N TYR A 88 12.38 -9.23 -2.75
CA TYR A 88 13.78 -9.05 -2.36
C TYR A 88 14.74 -9.69 -3.37
N ASP A 89 14.40 -10.87 -3.90
CA ASP A 89 15.19 -11.51 -4.96
C ASP A 89 15.28 -10.61 -6.21
N ILE A 90 14.17 -9.99 -6.63
CA ILE A 90 14.13 -9.05 -7.78
C ILE A 90 14.93 -7.76 -7.47
N ILE A 91 14.84 -7.24 -6.24
CA ILE A 91 15.61 -6.06 -5.82
C ILE A 91 17.11 -6.36 -5.84
N ASN A 92 17.54 -7.51 -5.30
CA ASN A 92 18.95 -7.90 -5.26
C ASN A 92 19.53 -8.14 -6.67
N LYS A 93 18.69 -8.49 -7.64
CA LYS A 93 19.07 -8.56 -9.07
C LYS A 93 19.07 -7.19 -9.78
N GLY A 94 18.64 -6.12 -9.12
CA GLY A 94 18.53 -4.78 -9.72
C GLY A 94 17.36 -4.61 -10.70
N GLU A 95 16.45 -5.58 -10.79
CA GLU A 95 15.41 -5.64 -11.83
C GLU A 95 14.15 -4.83 -11.48
N LEU A 96 13.95 -4.46 -10.21
CA LEU A 96 12.74 -3.76 -9.77
C LEU A 96 12.77 -2.27 -10.17
N LYS A 97 12.31 -1.93 -11.37
CA LYS A 97 12.22 -0.54 -11.86
C LYS A 97 10.89 0.15 -11.52
N VAL A 98 9.80 -0.62 -11.57
CA VAL A 98 8.44 -0.15 -11.28
C VAL A 98 7.82 -1.05 -10.23
N PHE A 99 7.09 -0.44 -9.30
CA PHE A 99 6.39 -1.16 -8.24
C PHE A 99 4.98 -0.58 -8.01
N ASP A 100 3.99 -1.33 -8.44
CA ASP A 100 2.58 -0.99 -8.36
C ASP A 100 1.92 -1.62 -7.14
N VAL A 101 1.25 -0.78 -6.37
CA VAL A 101 0.68 -1.13 -5.08
C VAL A 101 -0.76 -0.62 -4.99
N LYS A 102 -1.63 -1.46 -4.45
CA LYS A 102 -2.98 -1.09 -4.06
C LYS A 102 -3.06 -0.97 -2.54
N ILE A 103 -3.44 0.20 -2.07
CA ILE A 103 -3.57 0.50 -0.64
C ILE A 103 -5.04 0.77 -0.37
N TYR A 104 -5.60 0.00 0.56
CA TYR A 104 -6.90 0.32 1.13
C TYR A 104 -6.69 0.89 2.53
N VAL A 105 -7.26 2.05 2.79
CA VAL A 105 -7.34 2.62 4.14
C VAL A 105 -8.74 2.31 4.65
N LYS A 106 -8.82 1.42 5.63
CA LYS A 106 -10.10 0.99 6.19
C LYS A 106 -10.33 1.65 7.53
N HIS A 107 -11.56 2.09 7.74
CA HIS A 107 -11.99 2.71 8.97
C HIS A 107 -13.07 1.84 9.63
N LYS A 108 -12.99 1.72 10.95
CA LYS A 108 -13.92 0.95 11.77
C LYS A 108 -14.28 1.76 13.01
N PHE A 109 -15.56 1.84 13.33
CA PHE A 109 -15.99 2.42 14.59
C PHE A 109 -15.61 1.52 15.78
N LEU A 110 -15.26 2.10 16.92
CA LEU A 110 -15.16 1.35 18.17
C LEU A 110 -16.56 0.99 18.67
N LYS A 111 -16.71 -0.16 19.34
CA LYS A 111 -18.01 -0.53 19.96
C LYS A 111 -18.51 0.54 20.94
N SER A 112 -17.59 1.22 21.63
CA SER A 112 -17.88 2.33 22.57
C SER A 112 -18.48 3.56 21.91
N SER A 113 -18.38 3.70 20.59
CA SER A 113 -18.97 4.83 19.86
C SER A 113 -20.48 4.67 19.59
N GLY A 114 -21.11 3.59 20.05
CA GLY A 114 -22.53 3.30 19.83
C GLY A 114 -22.87 2.84 18.40
N ARG A 115 -21.90 2.84 17.47
CA ARG A 115 -22.08 2.39 16.08
C ARG A 115 -21.39 1.04 15.83
N ARG A 116 -22.04 0.15 15.07
CA ARG A 116 -21.49 -1.15 14.65
C ARG A 116 -21.10 -1.12 13.17
N GLY A 117 -19.98 -1.75 12.82
CA GLY A 117 -19.58 -2.01 11.43
C GLY A 117 -18.34 -1.26 10.93
N PHE A 118 -18.03 -1.46 9.64
CA PHE A 118 -17.02 -0.69 8.91
C PHE A 118 -17.67 0.55 8.31
N THR A 119 -17.00 1.69 8.40
CA THR A 119 -17.54 2.98 7.95
C THR A 119 -17.31 3.22 6.48
N TRP A 120 -16.04 3.14 6.08
CA TRP A 120 -15.58 3.64 4.80
C TRP A 120 -14.23 2.99 4.48
N SER A 121 -13.95 2.81 3.19
CA SER A 121 -12.61 2.46 2.73
C SER A 121 -12.15 3.39 1.62
N ASP A 122 -11.04 4.08 1.83
CA ASP A 122 -10.36 4.77 0.75
C ASP A 122 -9.50 3.80 -0.02
N LYS A 123 -9.41 3.99 -1.33
CA LYS A 123 -8.70 3.08 -2.24
C LYS A 123 -7.72 3.88 -3.05
N TYR A 124 -6.45 3.53 -2.93
CA TYR A 124 -5.37 4.17 -3.65
C TYR A 124 -4.65 3.14 -4.51
N PHE A 125 -4.33 3.55 -5.73
CA PHE A 125 -3.35 2.89 -6.58
C PHE A 125 -2.11 3.77 -6.60
N VAL A 126 -0.97 3.20 -6.20
CA VAL A 126 0.30 3.90 -6.11
C VAL A 126 1.30 3.20 -7.01
N ARG A 127 1.88 3.95 -7.94
CA ARG A 127 2.97 3.50 -8.81
C ARG A 127 4.26 4.15 -8.35
N LEU A 128 5.18 3.32 -7.87
CA LEU A 128 6.54 3.73 -7.53
C LEU A 128 7.44 3.48 -8.73
N ILE A 129 8.22 4.49 -9.11
CA ILE A 129 9.18 4.42 -10.21
C ILE A 129 10.55 4.72 -9.63
N PHE A 130 11.49 3.81 -9.83
CA PHE A 130 12.87 3.94 -9.40
C PHE A 130 13.74 4.29 -10.60
N MET A 131 14.39 5.45 -10.54
CA MET A 131 15.30 5.97 -11.56
C MET A 131 16.74 5.88 -11.08
#